data_AF-A0A1D3UI43-F1
#
_entry.id   AF-A0A1D3UI43-F1
#
_cell.length_a   1.000
_cell.length_b   1.000
_cell.length_c   1.000
_cell.angle_alpha   90.00
_cell.angle_beta   90.00
_cell.angle_gamma   90.00
#
_symmetry.space_group_name_H-M   'P 1'
#
loop_
_entity.id
_entity.type
_entity.pdbx_description
1 polymer ?
#
loop_
_entity_poly.entity_id
_entity_poly.type
_entity_poly.pdbx_seq_one_letter_code
_entity_poly.pdbx_strand_id
1 'polypeptide(L)'
;MNHSQPFESSPRKIEIMDTTLRDGEQTSGVSFAAEEKVSIVRLLLEELHVDRVEIASARVSEGEFASVQKIAQWAKKNGYIDRIEILGFVDGKASLDWIAAAGCNVVNLLCKGSENHCTHQLRKTVNEHLADIRSVIADAKSRGMTVNIYLEDWSNGMRDSQAYVFEMMDELRHQPIARYMLPDTLGVLNPSETKEFCEKMVNRYPDLHFDFHAHNDYDLAVANVFEAVKAGVHGVHVTVNGLGERAGNAPITSVTALIHDQLKFKTNIAEDKLYSISKVVESYSGVRIPNNKPVIGDNVFTQVAGVHADGDKKKNLYFNDLAPERFGRSREYALGKNSGKANILKNLEALGIEVDDEAAKKITAHIIELGDKKELVSPDELPYIVSDILKNGIENQSIKILNYSLMLTEGMRPTATVKLSIGGQVYEQSAAGEGQYHAFSKAMYKIYKSLDKPTPELLDYVVVIPPGGKTNAYVQTIITWKFDGKVFKTRGLDVDQTAAAIKATMKMLNMIEKGNIPVINYMQLP
;
A
#
# COMPACT_ATOMS: atom_id res chain seq x y z
N MET A 1 -33.45 42.26 -24.89
CA MET A 1 -32.14 41.63 -24.66
C MET A 1 -32.37 40.47 -23.72
N ASN A 2 -32.47 39.25 -24.26
CA ASN A 2 -32.67 38.03 -23.47
C ASN A 2 -31.32 37.61 -22.90
N HIS A 3 -31.18 37.67 -21.57
CA HIS A 3 -30.10 37.00 -20.86
C HIS A 3 -30.38 35.50 -20.86
N SER A 4 -29.73 34.78 -21.77
CA SER A 4 -29.59 33.33 -21.70
C SER A 4 -28.69 32.98 -20.52
N GLN A 5 -29.26 32.38 -19.48
CA GLN A 5 -28.49 31.69 -18.44
C GLN A 5 -27.74 30.51 -19.07
N PRO A 6 -26.47 30.25 -18.70
CA PRO A 6 -25.79 29.05 -19.15
C PRO A 6 -26.43 27.84 -18.45
N PHE A 7 -26.91 26.88 -19.24
CA PHE A 7 -27.26 25.56 -18.73
C PHE A 7 -26.01 24.96 -18.09
N GLU A 8 -25.97 24.84 -16.76
CA GLU A 8 -25.01 23.98 -16.08
C GLU A 8 -25.34 22.53 -16.47
N SER A 9 -24.68 22.03 -17.52
CA SER A 9 -24.71 20.61 -17.83
C SER A 9 -24.09 19.86 -16.65
N SER A 10 -24.85 18.95 -16.02
CA SER A 10 -24.31 18.05 -15.00
C SER A 10 -22.98 17.46 -15.49
N PRO A 11 -21.92 17.45 -14.66
CA PRO A 11 -20.62 16.94 -15.07
C PRO A 11 -20.75 15.51 -15.58
N ARG A 12 -20.07 15.23 -16.69
CA ARG A 12 -20.05 13.92 -17.36
C ARG A 12 -19.60 12.84 -16.37
N LYS A 13 -20.27 11.69 -16.40
CA LYS A 13 -19.89 10.51 -15.61
C LYS A 13 -19.09 9.55 -16.49
N ILE A 14 -17.98 9.03 -15.95
CA ILE A 14 -17.12 8.03 -16.59
C ILE A 14 -17.32 6.69 -15.88
N GLU A 15 -17.59 5.63 -16.65
CA GLU A 15 -17.71 4.26 -16.13
C GLU A 15 -16.33 3.67 -15.82
N ILE A 16 -16.21 2.97 -14.69
CA ILE A 16 -15.00 2.27 -14.28
C ILE A 16 -15.22 0.75 -14.34
N MET A 17 -14.43 0.08 -15.18
CA MET A 17 -14.31 -1.39 -15.15
C MET A 17 -13.01 -1.78 -14.48
N ASP A 18 -13.09 -2.53 -13.38
CA ASP A 18 -11.91 -3.13 -12.77
C ASP A 18 -11.58 -4.48 -13.45
N THR A 19 -10.32 -4.66 -13.85
CA THR A 19 -9.82 -5.90 -14.47
C THR A 19 -8.78 -6.60 -13.60
N THR A 20 -8.71 -6.30 -12.29
CA THR A 20 -7.67 -6.80 -11.37
C THR A 20 -7.66 -8.33 -11.31
N LEU A 21 -8.83 -8.96 -11.34
CA LEU A 21 -8.98 -10.41 -11.18
C LEU A 21 -8.82 -11.20 -12.49
N ARG A 22 -8.81 -10.53 -13.65
CA ARG A 22 -8.51 -11.17 -14.94
C ARG A 22 -7.14 -10.78 -15.43
N ASP A 23 -6.96 -9.49 -15.70
CA ASP A 23 -5.75 -8.96 -16.31
C ASP A 23 -4.67 -8.72 -15.25
N GLY A 24 -5.06 -8.21 -14.08
CA GLY A 24 -4.14 -8.05 -12.95
C GLY A 24 -3.55 -9.38 -12.46
N GLU A 25 -4.29 -10.48 -12.55
CA GLU A 25 -3.78 -11.82 -12.22
C GLU A 25 -2.75 -12.34 -13.23
N GLN A 26 -2.63 -11.73 -14.42
CA GLN A 26 -1.55 -12.03 -15.36
C GLN A 26 -0.20 -11.42 -14.96
N THR A 27 -0.14 -10.68 -13.85
CA THR A 27 1.13 -10.28 -13.25
C THR A 27 1.92 -11.52 -12.81
N SER A 28 3.20 -11.54 -13.18
CA SER A 28 4.08 -12.69 -12.88
C SER A 28 4.13 -12.99 -11.38
N GLY A 29 3.78 -14.23 -11.01
CA GLY A 29 3.79 -14.68 -9.63
C GLY A 29 2.51 -14.38 -8.84
N VAL A 30 1.51 -13.74 -9.45
CA VAL A 30 0.20 -13.51 -8.84
C VAL A 30 -0.74 -14.67 -9.17
N SER A 31 -1.45 -15.17 -8.17
CA SER A 31 -2.58 -16.07 -8.35
C SER A 31 -3.48 -15.95 -7.12
N PHE A 32 -4.77 -15.66 -7.35
CA PHE A 32 -5.73 -15.46 -6.28
C PHE A 32 -6.52 -16.74 -6.01
N ALA A 33 -6.66 -17.09 -4.73
CA ALA A 33 -7.57 -18.15 -4.31
C ALA A 33 -9.04 -17.74 -4.54
N ALA A 34 -9.93 -18.73 -4.70
CA ALA A 34 -11.34 -18.48 -4.99
C ALA A 34 -12.01 -17.56 -3.95
N GLU A 35 -11.72 -17.77 -2.68
CA GLU A 35 -12.24 -16.97 -1.56
C GLU A 35 -11.69 -15.53 -1.57
N GLU A 36 -10.42 -15.35 -1.98
CA GLU A 36 -9.81 -14.03 -2.15
C GLU A 36 -10.46 -13.28 -3.30
N LYS A 37 -10.73 -13.95 -4.43
CA LYS A 37 -11.44 -13.35 -5.57
C LYS A 37 -12.83 -12.87 -5.17
N VAL A 38 -13.62 -13.69 -4.46
CA VAL A 38 -14.95 -13.29 -3.95
C VAL A 38 -14.84 -12.08 -3.00
N SER A 39 -13.84 -12.07 -2.11
CA SER A 39 -13.57 -10.96 -1.20
C SER A 39 -13.27 -9.66 -1.95
N ILE A 40 -12.38 -9.73 -2.96
CA ILE A 40 -12.03 -8.58 -3.81
C ILE A 40 -13.25 -8.07 -4.57
N VAL A 41 -14.01 -8.95 -5.25
CA VAL A 41 -15.24 -8.54 -5.98
C VAL A 41 -16.23 -7.84 -5.07
N ARG A 42 -16.44 -8.37 -3.86
CA ARG A 42 -17.31 -7.74 -2.87
C ARG A 42 -16.84 -6.33 -2.53
N LEU A 43 -15.57 -6.16 -2.19
CA LEU A 43 -15.02 -4.85 -1.86
C LEU A 43 -15.08 -3.89 -3.05
N LEU A 44 -14.82 -4.35 -4.26
CA LEU A 44 -14.91 -3.54 -5.47
C LEU A 44 -16.33 -3.02 -5.73
N LEU A 45 -17.36 -3.85 -5.55
CA LEU A 45 -18.75 -3.50 -5.86
C LEU A 45 -19.50 -2.82 -4.70
N GLU A 46 -19.36 -3.34 -3.47
CA GLU A 46 -20.12 -2.88 -2.30
C GLU A 46 -19.47 -1.70 -1.59
N GLU A 47 -18.14 -1.61 -1.57
CA GLU A 47 -17.43 -0.55 -0.86
C GLU A 47 -16.87 0.49 -1.82
N LEU A 48 -16.10 0.05 -2.82
CA LEU A 48 -15.44 0.96 -3.77
C LEU A 48 -16.40 1.48 -4.85
N HIS A 49 -17.48 0.75 -5.12
CA HIS A 49 -18.52 1.07 -6.09
C HIS A 49 -18.03 1.20 -7.54
N VAL A 50 -17.15 0.30 -7.99
CA VAL A 50 -16.84 0.19 -9.43
C VAL A 50 -18.11 -0.17 -10.22
N ASP A 51 -18.20 0.28 -11.48
CA ASP A 51 -19.37 0.03 -12.31
C ASP A 51 -19.42 -1.44 -12.75
N ARG A 52 -18.27 -2.03 -13.09
CA ARG A 52 -18.14 -3.38 -13.64
C ARG A 52 -16.84 -4.04 -13.18
N VAL A 53 -16.81 -5.38 -13.15
CA VAL A 53 -15.61 -6.17 -12.82
C VAL A 53 -15.43 -7.29 -13.82
N GLU A 54 -14.27 -7.33 -14.47
CA GLU A 54 -13.85 -8.47 -15.28
C GLU A 54 -13.03 -9.44 -14.44
N ILE A 55 -13.55 -10.66 -14.26
CA ILE A 55 -13.06 -11.56 -13.21
C ILE A 55 -12.26 -12.76 -13.71
N ALA A 56 -12.36 -13.11 -15.00
CA ALA A 56 -11.67 -14.27 -15.56
C ALA A 56 -11.69 -14.24 -17.09
N SER A 57 -10.82 -15.06 -17.68
CA SER A 57 -10.97 -15.51 -19.07
C SER A 57 -11.70 -16.85 -19.11
N ALA A 58 -12.55 -17.04 -20.10
CA ALA A 58 -13.22 -18.31 -20.33
C ALA A 58 -12.19 -19.41 -20.60
N ARG A 59 -12.52 -20.65 -20.18
CA ARG A 59 -11.77 -21.87 -20.51
C ARG A 59 -10.33 -21.94 -19.98
N VAL A 60 -10.00 -21.20 -18.91
CA VAL A 60 -8.66 -21.22 -18.29
C VAL A 60 -8.37 -22.55 -17.58
N SER A 61 -9.18 -22.92 -16.59
CA SER A 61 -9.04 -24.19 -15.84
C SER A 61 -10.33 -24.55 -15.10
N GLU A 62 -10.42 -25.77 -14.58
CA GLU A 62 -11.55 -26.20 -13.72
C GLU A 62 -11.59 -25.41 -12.39
N GLY A 63 -10.42 -25.10 -11.82
CA GLY A 63 -10.32 -24.28 -10.60
C GLY A 63 -10.81 -22.85 -10.83
N GLU A 64 -10.47 -22.28 -12.00
CA GLU A 64 -10.95 -20.96 -12.41
C GLU A 64 -12.47 -20.97 -12.62
N PHE A 65 -12.99 -21.99 -13.30
CA PHE A 65 -14.44 -22.17 -13.50
C PHE A 65 -15.20 -22.24 -12.17
N ALA A 66 -14.71 -23.03 -11.21
CA ALA A 66 -15.32 -23.12 -9.88
C ALA A 66 -15.28 -21.78 -9.12
N SER A 67 -14.19 -21.01 -9.29
CA SER A 67 -14.06 -19.67 -8.69
C SER A 67 -15.07 -18.69 -9.29
N VAL A 68 -15.22 -18.68 -10.62
CA VAL A 68 -16.23 -17.86 -11.31
C VAL A 68 -17.64 -18.27 -10.88
N GLN A 69 -17.95 -19.56 -10.74
CA GLN A 69 -19.25 -20.00 -10.24
C GLN A 69 -19.57 -19.47 -8.84
N LYS A 70 -18.59 -19.47 -7.91
CA LYS A 70 -18.77 -18.90 -6.57
C LYS A 70 -19.06 -17.39 -6.65
N ILE A 71 -18.30 -16.66 -7.47
CA ILE A 71 -18.51 -15.22 -7.66
C ILE A 71 -19.88 -14.94 -8.29
N ALA A 72 -20.26 -15.67 -9.34
CA ALA A 72 -21.54 -15.51 -10.01
C ALA A 72 -22.73 -15.79 -9.07
N GLN A 73 -22.64 -16.83 -8.23
CA GLN A 73 -23.66 -17.12 -7.21
C GLN A 73 -23.80 -15.98 -6.20
N TRP A 74 -22.68 -15.47 -5.69
CA TRP A 74 -22.67 -14.33 -4.78
C TRP A 74 -23.22 -13.07 -5.45
N ALA A 75 -22.78 -12.75 -6.67
CA ALA A 75 -23.21 -11.58 -7.42
C ALA A 75 -24.70 -11.63 -7.73
N LYS A 76 -25.22 -12.79 -8.16
CA LYS A 76 -26.66 -12.99 -8.39
C LYS A 76 -27.49 -12.80 -7.13
N LYS A 77 -27.03 -13.31 -5.98
CA LYS A 77 -27.71 -13.16 -4.70
C LYS A 77 -27.81 -11.69 -4.26
N ASN A 78 -26.82 -10.87 -4.60
CA ASN A 78 -26.74 -9.45 -4.21
C ASN A 78 -27.13 -8.47 -5.33
N GLY A 79 -27.64 -8.95 -6.48
CA GLY A 79 -28.11 -8.08 -7.57
C GLY A 79 -27.01 -7.47 -8.44
N TYR A 80 -25.82 -8.08 -8.48
CA TYR A 80 -24.66 -7.61 -9.23
C TYR A 80 -24.29 -8.44 -10.47
N ILE A 81 -25.08 -9.46 -10.83
CA ILE A 81 -24.68 -10.41 -11.88
C ILE A 81 -24.39 -9.73 -13.23
N ASP A 82 -25.15 -8.71 -13.60
CA ASP A 82 -24.96 -7.94 -14.85
C ASP A 82 -23.72 -7.03 -14.84
N ARG A 83 -22.99 -6.97 -13.71
CA ARG A 83 -21.72 -6.24 -13.57
C ARG A 83 -20.49 -7.15 -13.57
N ILE A 84 -20.70 -8.46 -13.61
CA ILE A 84 -19.63 -9.46 -13.67
C ILE A 84 -19.40 -9.83 -15.13
N GLU A 85 -18.22 -9.51 -15.63
CA GLU A 85 -17.85 -9.74 -17.03
C GLU A 85 -16.77 -10.81 -17.15
N ILE A 86 -16.86 -11.61 -18.22
CA ILE A 86 -15.89 -12.66 -18.53
C ILE A 86 -15.31 -12.41 -19.91
N LEU A 87 -13.98 -12.47 -20.03
CA LEU A 87 -13.32 -12.43 -21.33
C LEU A 87 -13.63 -13.72 -22.09
N GLY A 88 -14.28 -13.60 -23.24
CA GLY A 88 -14.59 -14.71 -24.15
C GLY A 88 -13.86 -14.56 -25.48
N PHE A 89 -13.81 -15.63 -26.26
CA PHE A 89 -13.12 -15.67 -27.55
C PHE A 89 -14.07 -15.92 -28.72
N VAL A 90 -13.65 -15.52 -29.92
CA VAL A 90 -14.33 -15.86 -31.18
C VAL A 90 -14.02 -17.33 -31.52
N ASP A 91 -14.59 -18.27 -30.75
CA ASP A 91 -14.30 -19.71 -30.78
C ASP A 91 -15.55 -20.58 -31.00
N GLY A 92 -16.53 -20.01 -31.71
CA GLY A 92 -17.84 -20.63 -31.91
C GLY A 92 -18.68 -20.54 -30.64
N LYS A 93 -19.03 -21.67 -30.04
CA LYS A 93 -19.90 -21.72 -28.85
C LYS A 93 -19.15 -21.97 -27.56
N ALA A 94 -17.87 -22.36 -27.61
CA ALA A 94 -17.15 -22.89 -26.47
C ALA A 94 -17.02 -21.87 -25.33
N SER A 95 -16.65 -20.62 -25.64
CA SER A 95 -16.58 -19.56 -24.64
C SER A 95 -17.96 -19.21 -24.06
N LEU A 96 -19.00 -19.11 -24.91
CA LEU A 96 -20.36 -18.79 -24.46
C LEU A 96 -20.97 -19.91 -23.60
N ASP A 97 -20.75 -21.17 -23.96
CA ASP A 97 -21.17 -22.34 -23.18
C ASP A 97 -20.52 -22.33 -21.80
N TRP A 98 -19.22 -22.04 -21.75
CA TRP A 98 -18.47 -21.94 -20.49
C TRP A 98 -19.01 -20.81 -19.59
N ILE A 99 -19.21 -19.60 -20.15
CA ILE A 99 -19.71 -18.43 -19.40
C ILE A 99 -21.13 -18.70 -18.86
N ALA A 100 -22.01 -19.25 -19.69
CA ALA A 100 -23.37 -19.59 -19.30
C ALA A 100 -23.39 -20.68 -18.21
N ALA A 101 -22.55 -21.72 -18.34
CA ALA A 101 -22.42 -22.78 -17.33
C ALA A 101 -21.82 -22.28 -16.00
N ALA A 102 -20.99 -21.23 -16.06
CA ALA A 102 -20.48 -20.56 -14.87
C ALA A 102 -21.54 -19.67 -14.18
N GLY A 103 -22.69 -19.43 -14.82
CA GLY A 103 -23.79 -18.62 -14.30
C GLY A 103 -23.67 -17.12 -14.60
N CYS A 104 -22.76 -16.72 -15.49
CA CYS A 104 -22.57 -15.34 -15.93
C CYS A 104 -23.34 -15.04 -17.23
N ASN A 105 -23.62 -13.77 -17.49
CA ASN A 105 -24.40 -13.33 -18.65
C ASN A 105 -23.79 -12.14 -19.42
N VAL A 106 -22.60 -11.68 -19.05
CA VAL A 106 -21.87 -10.63 -19.78
C VAL A 106 -20.56 -11.18 -20.32
N VAL A 107 -20.34 -11.02 -21.63
CA VAL A 107 -19.12 -11.47 -22.31
C VAL A 107 -18.37 -10.29 -22.93
N ASN A 108 -17.09 -10.20 -22.63
CA ASN A 108 -16.13 -9.33 -23.30
C ASN A 108 -15.49 -10.14 -24.43
N LEU A 109 -16.05 -10.02 -25.64
CA LEU A 109 -15.61 -10.83 -26.77
C LEU A 109 -14.32 -10.28 -27.37
N LEU A 110 -13.22 -11.01 -27.17
CA LEU A 110 -11.90 -10.66 -27.70
C LEU A 110 -11.85 -10.86 -29.22
N CYS A 111 -11.84 -9.74 -29.94
CA CYS A 111 -11.71 -9.65 -31.39
C CYS A 111 -10.34 -9.03 -31.73
N LYS A 112 -9.80 -9.29 -32.92
CA LYS A 112 -8.56 -8.64 -33.38
C LYS A 112 -8.82 -7.22 -33.88
N GLY A 113 -8.22 -6.25 -33.21
CA GLY A 113 -8.21 -4.83 -33.53
C GLY A 113 -7.12 -4.40 -34.52
N SER A 114 -6.27 -5.31 -35.00
CA SER A 114 -5.30 -5.03 -36.07
C SER A 114 -5.32 -6.08 -37.18
N GLU A 115 -5.05 -5.63 -38.41
CA GLU A 115 -5.00 -6.51 -39.58
C GLU A 115 -3.88 -7.55 -39.46
N ASN A 116 -2.76 -7.17 -38.85
CA ASN A 116 -1.62 -8.06 -38.62
C ASN A 116 -2.01 -9.28 -37.78
N HIS A 117 -2.74 -9.08 -36.68
CA HIS A 117 -3.21 -10.20 -35.85
C HIS A 117 -4.30 -11.02 -36.55
N CYS A 118 -5.21 -10.39 -37.31
CA CYS A 118 -6.18 -11.12 -38.12
C CYS A 118 -5.49 -12.05 -39.15
N THR A 119 -4.56 -11.50 -39.92
CA THR A 119 -3.92 -12.21 -41.04
C THR A 119 -2.88 -13.23 -40.57
N HIS A 120 -2.07 -12.92 -39.56
CA HIS A 120 -0.94 -13.77 -39.19
C HIS A 120 -1.23 -14.67 -37.99
N GLN A 121 -1.99 -14.20 -37.01
CA GLN A 121 -2.34 -15.02 -35.83
C GLN A 121 -3.57 -15.87 -36.11
N LEU A 122 -4.66 -15.27 -36.62
CA LEU A 122 -5.88 -16.04 -36.94
C LEU A 122 -5.81 -16.73 -38.30
N ARG A 123 -4.97 -16.24 -39.24
CA ARG A 123 -4.90 -16.72 -40.62
C ARG A 123 -6.23 -16.60 -41.35
N LYS A 124 -6.91 -15.47 -41.13
CA LYS A 124 -8.22 -15.15 -41.70
C LYS A 124 -8.19 -13.82 -42.43
N THR A 125 -9.04 -13.69 -43.42
CA THR A 125 -9.44 -12.40 -43.99
C THR A 125 -10.34 -11.64 -43.02
N VAL A 126 -10.46 -10.33 -43.22
CA VAL A 126 -11.36 -9.45 -42.44
C VAL A 126 -12.80 -9.97 -42.49
N ASN A 127 -13.27 -10.35 -43.68
CA ASN A 127 -14.64 -10.86 -43.89
C ASN A 127 -14.92 -12.18 -43.16
N GLU A 128 -13.95 -13.10 -43.12
CA GLU A 128 -14.08 -14.35 -42.37
C GLU A 128 -14.14 -14.07 -40.86
N HIS A 129 -13.27 -13.21 -40.35
CA HIS A 129 -13.27 -12.82 -38.94
C HIS A 129 -14.57 -12.12 -38.53
N LEU A 130 -15.09 -11.19 -39.36
CA LEU A 130 -16.38 -10.55 -39.16
C LEU A 130 -17.55 -11.54 -39.17
N ALA A 131 -17.52 -12.52 -40.07
CA ALA A 131 -18.54 -13.57 -40.12
C ALA A 131 -18.56 -14.39 -38.83
N ASP A 132 -17.40 -14.74 -38.30
CA ASP A 132 -17.29 -15.46 -37.03
C ASP A 132 -17.79 -14.62 -35.86
N ILE A 133 -17.40 -13.35 -35.78
CA ILE A 133 -17.86 -12.41 -34.73
C ILE A 133 -19.40 -12.32 -34.75
N ARG A 134 -20.00 -12.10 -35.93
CA ARG A 134 -21.47 -12.02 -36.07
C ARG A 134 -22.17 -13.30 -35.63
N SER A 135 -21.58 -14.46 -35.95
CA SER A 135 -22.10 -15.76 -35.51
C SER A 135 -22.12 -15.88 -33.99
N VAL A 136 -21.02 -15.50 -33.32
CA VAL A 136 -20.92 -15.52 -31.85
C VAL A 136 -21.89 -14.52 -31.21
N ILE A 137 -22.02 -13.30 -31.75
CA ILE A 137 -22.97 -12.29 -31.26
C ILE A 137 -24.41 -12.80 -31.37
N ALA A 138 -24.77 -13.45 -32.49
CA ALA A 138 -26.11 -14.01 -32.68
C ALA A 138 -26.42 -15.12 -31.66
N ASP A 139 -25.46 -16.01 -31.39
CA ASP A 139 -25.61 -17.07 -30.38
C ASP A 139 -25.72 -16.48 -28.96
N ALA A 140 -24.87 -15.50 -28.61
CA ALA A 140 -24.94 -14.79 -27.32
C ALA A 140 -26.30 -14.10 -27.11
N LYS A 141 -26.81 -13.40 -28.15
CA LYS A 141 -28.14 -12.77 -28.12
C LYS A 141 -29.24 -13.81 -27.89
N SER A 142 -29.17 -14.97 -28.55
CA SER A 142 -30.16 -16.04 -28.39
C SER A 142 -30.24 -16.60 -26.96
N ARG A 143 -29.14 -16.44 -26.19
CA ARG A 143 -29.03 -16.84 -24.78
C ARG A 143 -29.39 -15.72 -23.80
N GLY A 144 -29.68 -14.51 -24.29
CA GLY A 144 -29.92 -13.34 -23.46
C GLY A 144 -28.65 -12.78 -22.81
N MET A 145 -27.48 -13.02 -23.39
CA MET A 145 -26.21 -12.48 -22.89
C MET A 145 -25.97 -11.07 -23.43
N THR A 146 -25.36 -10.21 -22.61
CA THR A 146 -24.83 -8.91 -23.02
C THR A 146 -23.45 -9.11 -23.63
N VAL A 147 -23.21 -8.51 -24.79
CA VAL A 147 -21.92 -8.60 -25.50
C VAL A 147 -21.23 -7.24 -25.52
N ASN A 148 -20.00 -7.21 -25.05
CA ASN A 148 -19.04 -6.13 -25.33
C ASN A 148 -18.01 -6.66 -26.35
N ILE A 149 -17.39 -5.78 -27.13
CA ILE A 149 -16.28 -6.13 -28.02
C ILE A 149 -14.98 -5.55 -27.49
N TYR A 150 -13.96 -6.40 -27.41
CA TYR A 150 -12.61 -6.04 -27.06
C TYR A 150 -11.73 -6.10 -28.32
N LEU A 151 -11.29 -4.96 -28.85
CA LEU A 151 -10.47 -4.89 -30.06
C LEU A 151 -8.99 -5.05 -29.73
N GLU A 152 -8.55 -6.27 -29.41
CA GLU A 152 -7.15 -6.57 -29.05
C GLU A 152 -6.15 -6.00 -30.07
N ASP A 153 -5.10 -5.33 -29.60
CA ASP A 153 -4.10 -4.66 -30.44
C ASP A 153 -4.67 -3.48 -31.27
N TRP A 154 -5.76 -2.86 -30.82
CA TRP A 154 -6.35 -1.67 -31.45
C TRP A 154 -5.35 -0.53 -31.64
N SER A 155 -4.42 -0.31 -30.70
CA SER A 155 -3.42 0.75 -30.82
C SER A 155 -2.54 0.62 -32.08
N ASN A 156 -1.99 -0.56 -32.35
CA ASN A 156 -1.27 -0.81 -33.61
C ASN A 156 -2.21 -0.91 -34.81
N GLY A 157 -3.45 -1.38 -34.61
CA GLY A 157 -4.51 -1.28 -35.59
C GLY A 157 -4.68 0.14 -36.12
N MET A 158 -4.78 1.12 -35.23
CA MET A 158 -4.94 2.53 -35.58
C MET A 158 -3.70 3.16 -36.21
N ARG A 159 -2.50 2.67 -35.90
CA ARG A 159 -1.23 3.14 -36.49
C ARG A 159 -0.98 2.57 -37.89
N ASP A 160 -1.10 1.26 -38.00
CA ASP A 160 -0.56 0.52 -39.15
C ASP A 160 -1.66 0.02 -40.09
N SER A 161 -2.90 -0.10 -39.60
CA SER A 161 -4.02 -0.69 -40.36
C SER A 161 -5.37 0.00 -40.06
N GLN A 162 -5.39 1.33 -40.04
CA GLN A 162 -6.58 2.09 -39.62
C GLN A 162 -7.84 1.81 -40.48
N ALA A 163 -7.66 1.48 -41.76
CA ALA A 163 -8.75 1.07 -42.64
C ALA A 163 -9.45 -0.21 -42.14
N TYR A 164 -8.68 -1.20 -41.68
CA TYR A 164 -9.19 -2.44 -41.09
C TYR A 164 -10.02 -2.15 -39.84
N VAL A 165 -9.55 -1.26 -38.96
CA VAL A 165 -10.29 -0.87 -37.74
C VAL A 165 -11.64 -0.25 -38.09
N PHE A 166 -11.66 0.67 -39.07
CA PHE A 166 -12.92 1.29 -39.47
C PHE A 166 -13.86 0.33 -40.19
N GLU A 167 -13.35 -0.58 -41.04
CA GLU A 167 -14.17 -1.63 -41.66
C GLU A 167 -14.82 -2.52 -40.61
N MET A 168 -14.05 -2.96 -39.59
CA MET A 168 -14.59 -3.72 -38.46
C MET A 168 -15.72 -2.98 -37.74
N MET A 169 -15.53 -1.69 -37.47
CA MET A 169 -16.54 -0.88 -36.78
C MET A 169 -17.77 -0.60 -37.64
N ASP A 170 -17.59 -0.27 -38.92
CA ASP A 170 -18.69 -0.02 -39.87
C ASP A 170 -19.59 -1.25 -40.01
N GLU A 171 -19.02 -2.46 -39.98
CA GLU A 171 -19.75 -3.73 -40.07
C GLU A 171 -20.41 -4.14 -38.74
N LEU A 172 -19.85 -3.74 -37.60
CA LEU A 172 -20.31 -4.15 -36.27
C LEU A 172 -21.20 -3.12 -35.57
N ARG A 173 -21.22 -1.85 -35.98
CA ARG A 173 -21.95 -0.76 -35.30
C ARG A 173 -23.47 -0.96 -35.19
N HIS A 174 -24.06 -1.82 -36.01
CA HIS A 174 -25.50 -2.11 -36.00
C HIS A 174 -25.83 -3.43 -35.28
N GLN A 175 -24.81 -4.15 -34.80
CA GLN A 175 -24.99 -5.33 -33.96
C GLN A 175 -25.37 -4.92 -32.53
N PRO A 176 -26.05 -5.78 -31.76
CA PRO A 176 -26.46 -5.49 -30.38
C PRO A 176 -25.27 -5.59 -29.40
N ILE A 177 -24.30 -4.71 -29.56
CA ILE A 177 -23.09 -4.62 -28.73
C ILE A 177 -23.28 -3.48 -27.74
N ALA A 178 -23.01 -3.75 -26.46
CA ALA A 178 -23.18 -2.76 -25.40
C ALA A 178 -22.00 -1.78 -25.34
N ARG A 179 -20.76 -2.26 -25.49
CA ARG A 179 -19.54 -1.44 -25.45
C ARG A 179 -18.48 -1.91 -26.43
N TYR A 180 -17.73 -0.96 -26.97
CA TYR A 180 -16.56 -1.17 -27.83
C TYR A 180 -15.31 -0.71 -27.09
N MET A 181 -14.46 -1.64 -26.72
CA MET A 181 -13.29 -1.41 -25.89
C MET A 181 -12.06 -1.22 -26.77
N LEU A 182 -11.33 -0.13 -26.53
CA LEU A 182 -10.18 0.33 -27.30
C LEU A 182 -8.89 0.12 -26.47
N PRO A 183 -8.24 -1.05 -26.54
CA PRO A 183 -7.04 -1.31 -25.78
C PRO A 183 -5.77 -0.78 -26.45
N ASP A 184 -4.91 -0.16 -25.65
CA ASP A 184 -3.49 -0.03 -25.95
C ASP A 184 -2.74 -1.25 -25.39
N THR A 185 -2.93 -2.40 -26.04
CA THR A 185 -2.51 -3.73 -25.56
C THR A 185 -1.03 -3.82 -25.19
N LEU A 186 -0.17 -3.12 -25.93
CA LEU A 186 1.28 -3.11 -25.70
C LEU A 186 1.76 -1.84 -24.99
N GLY A 187 0.85 -0.98 -24.54
CA GLY A 187 1.16 0.29 -23.86
C GLY A 187 1.98 1.24 -24.73
N VAL A 188 1.82 1.18 -26.06
CA VAL A 188 2.72 1.82 -27.03
C VAL A 188 2.29 3.23 -27.40
N LEU A 189 1.06 3.64 -27.09
CA LEU A 189 0.56 4.97 -27.47
C LEU A 189 1.18 6.06 -26.60
N ASN A 190 1.44 7.21 -27.22
CA ASN A 190 1.64 8.44 -26.46
C ASN A 190 0.30 9.21 -26.28
N PRO A 191 0.25 10.23 -25.41
CA PRO A 191 -1.00 10.94 -25.13
C PRO A 191 -1.61 11.64 -26.35
N SER A 192 -0.79 12.16 -27.26
CA SER A 192 -1.29 12.85 -28.47
C SER A 192 -1.94 11.87 -29.44
N GLU A 193 -1.31 10.71 -29.67
CA GLU A 193 -1.89 9.63 -30.48
C GLU A 193 -3.16 9.07 -29.84
N THR A 194 -3.14 8.87 -28.51
CA THR A 194 -4.32 8.38 -27.78
C THR A 194 -5.51 9.30 -28.00
N LYS A 195 -5.30 10.62 -27.86
CA LYS A 195 -6.32 11.63 -28.13
C LYS A 195 -6.84 11.51 -29.56
N GLU A 196 -5.94 11.58 -30.54
CA GLU A 196 -6.29 11.56 -31.96
C GLU A 196 -7.11 10.31 -32.33
N PHE A 197 -6.65 9.13 -31.90
CA PHE A 197 -7.28 7.87 -32.26
C PHE A 197 -8.64 7.71 -31.57
N CYS A 198 -8.76 8.08 -30.29
CA CYS A 198 -10.04 8.07 -29.60
C CYS A 198 -11.03 9.08 -30.21
N GLU A 199 -10.58 10.29 -30.55
CA GLU A 199 -11.43 11.31 -31.21
C GLU A 199 -11.95 10.80 -32.56
N LYS A 200 -11.11 10.13 -33.36
CA LYS A 200 -11.55 9.52 -34.63
C LYS A 200 -12.67 8.50 -34.42
N MET A 201 -12.57 7.66 -33.38
CA MET A 201 -13.59 6.65 -33.07
C MET A 201 -14.89 7.30 -32.59
N VAL A 202 -14.80 8.18 -31.59
CA VAL A 202 -15.97 8.83 -30.97
C VAL A 202 -16.69 9.74 -31.96
N ASN A 203 -15.95 10.52 -32.78
CA ASN A 203 -16.57 11.43 -33.75
C ASN A 203 -17.22 10.70 -34.92
N ARG A 204 -16.63 9.58 -35.38
CA ARG A 204 -17.20 8.79 -36.48
C ARG A 204 -18.42 7.98 -36.03
N TYR A 205 -18.44 7.54 -34.78
CA TYR A 205 -19.48 6.69 -34.22
C TYR A 205 -20.09 7.27 -32.93
N PRO A 206 -20.75 8.44 -33.00
CA PRO A 206 -21.20 9.18 -31.81
C PRO A 206 -22.26 8.45 -30.97
N ASP A 207 -22.98 7.50 -31.57
CA ASP A 207 -24.03 6.72 -30.90
C ASP A 207 -23.49 5.48 -30.17
N LEU A 208 -22.19 5.17 -30.30
CA LEU A 208 -21.58 3.98 -29.68
C LEU A 208 -20.93 4.32 -28.34
N HIS A 209 -20.98 3.36 -27.42
CA HIS A 209 -20.29 3.43 -26.14
C HIS A 209 -18.87 2.89 -26.28
N PHE A 210 -17.88 3.75 -26.03
CA PHE A 210 -16.46 3.41 -26.09
C PHE A 210 -15.81 3.37 -24.72
N ASP A 211 -15.05 2.31 -24.45
CA ASP A 211 -14.15 2.22 -23.30
C ASP A 211 -12.70 2.29 -23.75
N PHE A 212 -11.82 2.79 -22.89
CA PHE A 212 -10.38 2.79 -23.12
C PHE A 212 -9.63 1.93 -22.09
N HIS A 213 -8.66 1.15 -22.56
CA HIS A 213 -7.87 0.26 -21.72
C HIS A 213 -6.36 0.45 -21.96
N ALA A 214 -5.66 1.00 -20.98
CA ALA A 214 -4.27 1.39 -21.14
C ALA A 214 -3.32 0.48 -20.35
N HIS A 215 -2.36 -0.12 -21.07
CA HIS A 215 -1.16 -0.70 -20.47
C HIS A 215 -0.07 0.36 -20.25
N ASN A 216 0.89 0.05 -19.38
CA ASN A 216 1.84 1.01 -18.84
C ASN A 216 3.30 0.80 -19.28
N ASP A 217 3.54 0.16 -20.43
CA ASP A 217 4.89 -0.22 -20.91
C ASP A 217 5.88 0.97 -21.03
N TYR A 218 5.39 2.17 -21.34
CA TYR A 218 6.18 3.42 -21.36
C TYR A 218 5.90 4.37 -20.18
N ASP A 219 5.21 3.89 -19.14
CA ASP A 219 4.73 4.68 -18.00
C ASP A 219 3.76 5.83 -18.37
N LEU A 220 3.01 5.64 -19.47
CA LEU A 220 2.08 6.64 -20.01
C LEU A 220 0.60 6.28 -19.80
N ALA A 221 0.27 5.18 -19.13
CA ALA A 221 -1.12 4.68 -19.06
C ALA A 221 -2.10 5.70 -18.48
N VAL A 222 -1.72 6.38 -17.39
CA VAL A 222 -2.56 7.41 -16.74
C VAL A 222 -2.73 8.64 -17.63
N ALA A 223 -1.68 9.05 -18.35
CA ALA A 223 -1.74 10.19 -19.27
C ALA A 223 -2.58 9.85 -20.51
N ASN A 224 -2.49 8.62 -21.01
CA ASN A 224 -3.32 8.13 -22.11
C ASN A 224 -4.79 8.05 -21.69
N VAL A 225 -5.10 7.58 -20.47
CA VAL A 225 -6.47 7.64 -19.91
C VAL A 225 -6.99 9.07 -19.85
N PHE A 226 -6.18 10.04 -19.40
CA PHE A 226 -6.55 11.45 -19.38
C PHE A 226 -6.98 11.97 -20.75
N GLU A 227 -6.18 11.68 -21.79
CA GLU A 227 -6.48 12.12 -23.15
C GLU A 227 -7.64 11.34 -23.79
N ALA A 228 -7.79 10.04 -23.52
CA ALA A 228 -8.93 9.26 -23.99
C ALA A 228 -10.26 9.78 -23.42
N VAL A 229 -10.31 10.10 -22.13
CA VAL A 229 -11.50 10.67 -21.49
C VAL A 229 -11.84 12.05 -22.07
N LYS A 230 -10.83 12.89 -22.34
CA LYS A 230 -11.02 14.17 -23.05
C LYS A 230 -11.51 13.99 -24.48
N ALA A 231 -11.03 12.97 -25.17
CA ALA A 231 -11.44 12.62 -26.53
C ALA A 231 -12.88 12.11 -26.62
N GLY A 232 -13.51 11.78 -25.49
CA GLY A 232 -14.93 11.43 -25.45
C GLY A 232 -15.22 9.96 -25.18
N VAL A 233 -14.26 9.13 -24.72
CA VAL A 233 -14.61 7.76 -24.27
C VAL A 233 -15.50 7.82 -23.02
N HIS A 234 -16.36 6.83 -22.87
CA HIS A 234 -17.43 6.75 -21.87
C HIS A 234 -17.01 5.98 -20.63
N GLY A 235 -16.13 4.98 -20.79
CA GLY A 235 -15.56 4.23 -19.69
C GLY A 235 -14.06 4.03 -19.81
N VAL A 236 -13.44 3.62 -18.72
CA VAL A 236 -12.02 3.27 -18.65
C VAL A 236 -11.81 1.99 -17.86
N HIS A 237 -10.82 1.22 -18.26
CA HIS A 237 -10.42 0.00 -17.58
C HIS A 237 -9.21 0.27 -16.69
N VAL A 238 -9.24 -0.27 -15.49
CA VAL A 238 -8.22 -0.05 -14.47
C VAL A 238 -7.95 -1.31 -13.67
N THR A 239 -6.84 -1.32 -12.93
CA THR A 239 -6.59 -2.35 -11.92
C THR A 239 -6.20 -1.71 -10.59
N VAL A 240 -6.45 -2.45 -9.50
CA VAL A 240 -5.93 -2.12 -8.18
C VAL A 240 -4.41 -2.25 -8.21
N ASN A 241 -3.72 -1.25 -7.65
CA ASN A 241 -2.25 -1.14 -7.60
C ASN A 241 -1.53 -1.08 -8.96
N GLY A 242 -2.26 -1.10 -10.09
CA GLY A 242 -1.68 -1.15 -11.43
C GLY A 242 -1.18 -2.54 -11.80
N LEU A 243 -1.76 -3.61 -11.23
CA LEU A 243 -1.48 -4.97 -11.66
C LEU A 243 -1.84 -5.18 -13.15
N GLY A 244 -1.15 -6.10 -13.80
CA GLY A 244 -1.32 -6.45 -15.21
C GLY A 244 -0.08 -7.15 -15.78
N GLU A 245 -0.13 -7.49 -17.06
CA GLU A 245 1.05 -7.98 -17.78
C GLU A 245 2.17 -6.93 -17.82
N ARG A 246 3.43 -7.39 -17.80
CA ARG A 246 4.64 -6.56 -18.00
C ARG A 246 4.73 -5.39 -17.00
N ALA A 247 4.49 -4.17 -17.45
CA ALA A 247 4.50 -2.95 -16.64
C ALA A 247 3.14 -2.65 -15.97
N GLY A 248 2.13 -3.47 -16.24
CA GLY A 248 0.80 -3.38 -15.65
C GLY A 248 -0.16 -2.49 -16.41
N ASN A 249 -1.31 -2.24 -15.78
CA ASN A 249 -2.38 -1.40 -16.28
C ASN A 249 -2.44 -0.03 -15.59
N ALA A 250 -3.28 0.86 -16.12
CA ALA A 250 -3.61 2.11 -15.44
C ALA A 250 -4.17 1.84 -14.02
N PRO A 251 -3.53 2.39 -12.96
CA PRO A 251 -3.98 2.14 -11.58
C PRO A 251 -5.24 2.94 -11.27
N ILE A 252 -6.25 2.28 -10.69
CA ILE A 252 -7.53 2.90 -10.30
C ILE A 252 -7.36 4.14 -9.41
N THR A 253 -6.34 4.16 -8.56
CA THR A 253 -6.07 5.25 -7.62
C THR A 253 -5.71 6.54 -8.35
N SER A 254 -4.71 6.50 -9.25
CA SER A 254 -4.29 7.66 -10.04
C SER A 254 -5.36 8.08 -11.04
N VAL A 255 -6.04 7.12 -11.68
CA VAL A 255 -7.10 7.41 -12.66
C VAL A 255 -8.28 8.11 -12.01
N THR A 256 -8.74 7.65 -10.84
CA THR A 256 -9.86 8.28 -10.13
C THR A 256 -9.54 9.72 -9.74
N ALA A 257 -8.38 9.93 -9.10
CA ALA A 257 -7.93 11.26 -8.71
C ALA A 257 -7.80 12.20 -9.94
N LEU A 258 -7.24 11.70 -11.04
CA LEU A 258 -7.10 12.46 -12.28
C LEU A 258 -8.47 12.85 -12.89
N ILE A 259 -9.42 11.93 -12.96
CA ILE A 259 -10.77 12.20 -13.51
C ILE A 259 -11.49 13.28 -12.65
N HIS A 260 -11.43 13.16 -11.33
CA HIS A 260 -12.10 14.09 -10.43
C HIS A 260 -11.39 15.45 -10.35
N ASP A 261 -10.06 15.47 -10.27
CA ASP A 261 -9.31 16.68 -9.96
C ASP A 261 -8.94 17.48 -11.20
N GLN A 262 -8.57 16.81 -12.29
CA GLN A 262 -8.07 17.47 -13.50
C GLN A 262 -9.16 17.62 -14.55
N LEU A 263 -10.01 16.60 -14.73
CA LEU A 263 -11.08 16.62 -15.72
C LEU A 263 -12.41 17.16 -15.17
N LYS A 264 -12.55 17.22 -13.84
CA LYS A 264 -13.79 17.64 -13.14
C LYS A 264 -15.02 16.82 -13.56
N PHE A 265 -14.80 15.56 -13.94
CA PHE A 265 -15.84 14.58 -14.23
C PHE A 265 -16.13 13.71 -13.00
N LYS A 266 -17.22 12.95 -13.06
CA LYS A 266 -17.68 12.09 -11.95
C LYS A 266 -17.40 10.63 -12.25
N THR A 267 -17.13 9.85 -11.21
CA THR A 267 -17.21 8.38 -11.20
C THR A 267 -18.11 7.93 -10.05
N ASN A 268 -18.38 6.63 -9.94
CA ASN A 268 -19.04 6.09 -8.75
C ASN A 268 -18.08 5.81 -7.58
N ILE A 269 -16.76 6.00 -7.79
CA ILE A 269 -15.74 5.49 -6.89
C ILE A 269 -15.80 6.18 -5.51
N ALA A 270 -15.90 5.38 -4.46
CA ALA A 270 -15.72 5.82 -3.09
C ALA A 270 -14.22 5.99 -2.79
N GLU A 271 -13.71 7.22 -2.95
CA GLU A 271 -12.27 7.49 -2.84
C GLU A 271 -11.68 7.11 -1.48
N ASP A 272 -12.46 7.20 -0.39
CA ASP A 272 -12.03 6.83 0.96
C ASP A 272 -11.72 5.34 1.11
N LYS A 273 -12.16 4.50 0.16
CA LYS A 273 -11.90 3.06 0.15
C LYS A 273 -10.65 2.67 -0.63
N LEU A 274 -10.09 3.56 -1.43
CA LEU A 274 -8.97 3.27 -2.35
C LEU A 274 -7.74 2.72 -1.64
N TYR A 275 -7.36 3.25 -0.47
CA TYR A 275 -6.21 2.71 0.26
C TYR A 275 -6.48 1.31 0.83
N SER A 276 -7.68 1.08 1.35
CA SER A 276 -8.04 -0.20 1.99
C SER A 276 -8.07 -1.36 0.99
N ILE A 277 -8.69 -1.18 -0.17
CA ILE A 277 -8.69 -2.19 -1.26
C ILE A 277 -7.26 -2.44 -1.75
N SER A 278 -6.43 -1.39 -1.88
CA SER A 278 -5.03 -1.51 -2.27
C SER A 278 -4.24 -2.40 -1.31
N LYS A 279 -4.45 -2.27 0.01
CA LYS A 279 -3.79 -3.12 1.02
C LYS A 279 -4.29 -4.56 1.02
N VAL A 280 -5.58 -4.79 0.77
CA VAL A 280 -6.12 -6.15 0.59
C VAL A 280 -5.49 -6.82 -0.63
N VAL A 281 -5.43 -6.13 -1.77
CA VAL A 281 -4.83 -6.67 -2.99
C VAL A 281 -3.31 -6.85 -2.85
N GLU A 282 -2.59 -5.94 -2.18
CA GLU A 282 -1.17 -6.13 -1.83
C GLU A 282 -0.95 -7.43 -1.03
N SER A 283 -1.83 -7.69 -0.04
CA SER A 283 -1.73 -8.89 0.79
C SER A 283 -2.03 -10.18 0.02
N TYR A 284 -3.06 -10.20 -0.82
CA TYR A 284 -3.46 -11.41 -1.56
C TYR A 284 -2.56 -11.68 -2.76
N SER A 285 -2.15 -10.63 -3.49
CA SER A 285 -1.25 -10.80 -4.65
C SER A 285 0.20 -11.08 -4.26
N GLY A 286 0.61 -10.71 -3.04
CA GLY A 286 2.01 -10.73 -2.61
C GLY A 286 2.88 -9.64 -3.25
N VAL A 287 2.30 -8.78 -4.10
CA VAL A 287 3.00 -7.68 -4.77
C VAL A 287 2.93 -6.44 -3.90
N ARG A 288 4.10 -6.00 -3.41
CA ARG A 288 4.18 -4.80 -2.58
C ARG A 288 3.90 -3.52 -3.35
N ILE A 289 3.17 -2.61 -2.72
CA ILE A 289 2.94 -1.26 -3.21
C ILE A 289 4.26 -0.47 -3.08
N PRO A 290 4.79 0.12 -4.15
CA PRO A 290 5.94 1.02 -4.03
C PRO A 290 5.65 2.17 -3.08
N ASN A 291 6.58 2.49 -2.17
CA ASN A 291 6.37 3.54 -1.17
C ASN A 291 6.07 4.92 -1.79
N ASN A 292 6.49 5.15 -3.03
CA ASN A 292 6.25 6.39 -3.78
C ASN A 292 5.09 6.28 -4.80
N LYS A 293 4.29 5.21 -4.78
CA LYS A 293 3.13 5.06 -5.68
C LYS A 293 2.13 6.19 -5.41
N PRO A 294 1.68 6.94 -6.44
CA PRO A 294 0.73 8.03 -6.24
C PRO A 294 -0.52 7.60 -5.47
N VAL A 295 -1.00 8.46 -4.57
CA VAL A 295 -2.18 8.27 -3.70
C VAL A 295 -2.01 7.20 -2.61
N ILE A 296 -1.42 6.05 -2.90
CA ILE A 296 -1.42 4.87 -2.01
C ILE A 296 -0.05 4.45 -1.48
N GLY A 297 1.05 5.07 -1.92
CA GLY A 297 2.39 4.81 -1.38
C GLY A 297 2.58 5.41 0.02
N ASP A 298 3.36 4.75 0.87
CA ASP A 298 3.58 5.18 2.26
C ASP A 298 4.30 6.54 2.40
N ASN A 299 5.03 6.97 1.36
CA ASN A 299 5.78 8.23 1.40
C ASN A 299 5.03 9.42 0.81
N VAL A 300 3.90 9.23 0.12
CA VAL A 300 3.31 10.30 -0.72
C VAL A 300 2.63 11.42 0.06
N PHE A 301 2.33 11.19 1.34
CA PHE A 301 1.79 12.19 2.26
C PHE A 301 2.75 12.57 3.38
N THR A 302 4.03 12.18 3.25
CA THR A 302 5.05 12.37 4.27
C THR A 302 5.93 13.57 3.94
N GLN A 303 5.90 14.60 4.79
CA GLN A 303 6.73 15.80 4.62
C GLN A 303 8.08 15.65 5.34
N VAL A 304 9.15 15.58 4.56
CA VAL A 304 10.53 15.42 5.09
C VAL A 304 11.22 16.77 5.32
N ALA A 305 10.96 17.76 4.47
CA ALA A 305 11.64 19.05 4.55
C ALA A 305 10.95 19.98 5.57
N GLY A 306 11.66 20.40 6.62
CA GLY A 306 11.13 21.30 7.65
C GLY A 306 10.57 22.63 7.11
N VAL A 307 11.07 23.10 5.95
CA VAL A 307 10.54 24.28 5.26
C VAL A 307 9.11 24.11 4.75
N HIS A 308 8.73 22.90 4.31
CA HIS A 308 7.36 22.61 3.87
C HIS A 308 6.40 22.55 5.05
N ALA A 309 6.82 21.93 6.16
CA ALA A 309 6.02 21.86 7.39
C ALA A 309 5.82 23.25 8.03
N ASP A 310 6.83 24.12 8.01
CA ASP A 310 6.72 25.52 8.45
C ASP A 310 5.77 26.33 7.54
N GLY A 311 5.88 26.17 6.22
CA GLY A 311 4.97 26.79 5.25
C GLY A 311 3.51 26.38 5.45
N ASP A 312 3.26 25.10 5.72
CA ASP A 312 1.93 24.60 6.02
C ASP A 312 1.38 25.13 7.34
N LYS A 313 2.20 25.19 8.39
CA LYS A 313 1.80 25.77 9.68
C LYS A 313 1.39 27.24 9.55
N LYS A 314 2.06 28.01 8.68
CA LYS A 314 1.81 29.45 8.53
C LYS A 314 0.56 29.76 7.71
N LYS A 315 0.37 29.07 6.58
CA LYS A 315 -0.72 29.38 5.63
C LYS A 315 -1.15 28.19 4.76
N ASN A 316 -0.84 26.96 5.14
CA ASN A 316 -1.18 25.77 4.35
C ASN A 316 -0.62 25.85 2.91
N LEU A 317 0.59 26.41 2.76
CA LEU A 317 1.16 26.80 1.46
C LEU A 317 1.54 25.63 0.55
N TYR A 318 1.77 24.44 1.11
CA TYR A 318 2.11 23.21 0.39
C TYR A 318 0.96 22.19 0.44
N PHE A 319 -0.27 22.69 0.60
CA PHE A 319 -1.47 21.90 0.51
C PHE A 319 -1.75 21.45 -0.93
N ASN A 320 -2.11 20.19 -1.09
CA ASN A 320 -2.55 19.58 -2.33
C ASN A 320 -3.98 19.06 -2.13
N ASP A 321 -4.82 19.17 -3.15
CA ASP A 321 -6.19 18.60 -3.18
C ASP A 321 -6.20 17.08 -2.98
N LEU A 322 -5.05 16.43 -3.22
CA LEU A 322 -4.76 15.08 -2.76
C LEU A 322 -4.53 15.04 -1.25
N ALA A 323 -5.56 15.33 -0.45
CA ALA A 323 -5.51 15.15 1.00
C ALA A 323 -5.56 13.64 1.35
N PRO A 324 -4.73 13.12 2.28
CA PRO A 324 -4.76 11.69 2.63
C PRO A 324 -6.12 11.23 3.16
N GLU A 325 -6.82 12.10 3.90
CA GLU A 325 -8.13 11.77 4.50
C GLU A 325 -9.18 11.45 3.43
N ARG A 326 -9.08 12.09 2.26
CA ARG A 326 -9.94 11.81 1.09
C ARG A 326 -9.79 10.37 0.60
N PHE A 327 -8.63 9.76 0.80
CA PHE A 327 -8.28 8.43 0.33
C PHE A 327 -8.26 7.36 1.44
N GLY A 328 -8.85 7.66 2.60
CA GLY A 328 -8.89 6.76 3.75
C GLY A 328 -7.57 6.64 4.48
N ARG A 329 -6.76 7.70 4.47
CA ARG A 329 -5.43 7.76 5.11
C ARG A 329 -5.32 8.94 6.07
N SER A 330 -4.28 8.92 6.88
CA SER A 330 -3.86 10.05 7.72
C SER A 330 -2.56 10.68 7.20
N ARG A 331 -2.34 11.97 7.50
CA ARG A 331 -1.03 12.60 7.33
C ARG A 331 -0.02 12.00 8.30
N GLU A 332 1.17 11.69 7.82
CA GLU A 332 2.30 11.28 8.63
C GLU A 332 3.44 12.30 8.52
N TYR A 333 4.12 12.55 9.63
CA TYR A 333 5.26 13.47 9.68
C TYR A 333 6.53 12.67 9.92
N ALA A 334 7.52 12.80 9.02
CA ALA A 334 8.76 12.05 9.14
C ALA A 334 9.49 12.34 10.47
N LEU A 335 10.13 11.29 11.01
CA LEU A 335 10.98 11.32 12.20
C LEU A 335 12.37 10.77 11.82
N GLY A 336 13.40 11.59 11.97
CA GLY A 336 14.78 11.29 11.54
C GLY A 336 15.58 12.57 11.25
N LYS A 337 16.77 12.43 10.66
CA LYS A 337 17.77 13.52 10.53
C LYS A 337 17.28 14.83 9.91
N ASN A 338 16.32 14.77 8.98
CA ASN A 338 15.77 15.94 8.30
C ASN A 338 14.55 16.54 9.02
N SER A 339 14.13 15.94 10.14
CA SER A 339 12.92 16.32 10.86
C SER A 339 13.22 17.55 11.72
N GLY A 340 12.66 18.68 11.34
CA GLY A 340 12.72 19.88 12.17
C GLY A 340 11.85 19.75 13.42
N LYS A 341 12.04 20.68 14.39
CA LYS A 341 11.23 20.78 15.61
C LYS A 341 9.71 20.72 15.34
N ALA A 342 9.26 21.32 14.23
CA ALA A 342 7.85 21.32 13.84
C ALA A 342 7.29 19.91 13.54
N ASN A 343 8.06 19.04 12.86
CA ASN A 343 7.62 17.67 12.54
C ASN A 343 7.47 16.83 13.81
N ILE A 344 8.41 17.00 14.76
CA ILE A 344 8.40 16.25 16.01
C ILE A 344 7.24 16.71 16.89
N LEU A 345 7.00 18.02 17.00
CA LEU A 345 5.85 18.54 17.73
C LEU A 345 4.52 18.04 17.16
N LYS A 346 4.38 17.99 15.83
CA LYS A 346 3.14 17.46 15.21
C LYS A 346 2.92 15.97 15.48
N ASN A 347 3.97 15.15 15.48
CA ASN A 347 3.83 13.74 15.86
C ASN A 347 3.47 13.58 17.34
N LEU A 348 4.05 14.40 18.24
CA LEU A 348 3.71 14.39 19.66
C LEU A 348 2.27 14.84 19.90
N GLU A 349 1.82 15.89 19.20
CA GLU A 349 0.43 16.37 19.23
C GLU A 349 -0.56 15.30 18.75
N ALA A 350 -0.24 14.58 17.66
CA ALA A 350 -1.05 13.47 17.18
C ALA A 350 -1.18 12.32 18.20
N LEU A 351 -0.21 12.17 19.11
CA LEU A 351 -0.21 11.21 20.22
C LEU A 351 -0.80 11.77 21.52
N GLY A 352 -1.25 13.03 21.53
CA GLY A 352 -1.74 13.71 22.73
C GLY A 352 -0.65 14.01 23.76
N ILE A 353 0.62 14.11 23.34
CA ILE A 353 1.78 14.36 24.20
C ILE A 353 2.18 15.83 24.10
N GLU A 354 1.99 16.58 25.18
CA GLU A 354 2.52 17.95 25.31
C GLU A 354 3.89 17.95 25.99
N VAL A 355 4.82 18.72 25.43
CA VAL A 355 6.18 18.91 25.96
C VAL A 355 6.54 20.39 25.94
N ASP A 356 7.31 20.84 26.92
CA ASP A 356 7.86 22.20 26.92
C ASP A 356 8.95 22.38 25.84
N ASP A 357 9.34 23.63 25.60
CA ASP A 357 10.30 23.98 24.56
C ASP A 357 11.70 23.39 24.76
N GLU A 358 12.12 23.18 26.01
CA GLU A 358 13.43 22.60 26.34
C GLU A 358 13.44 21.09 26.13
N ALA A 359 12.38 20.40 26.54
CA ALA A 359 12.15 18.99 26.23
C ALA A 359 12.05 18.76 24.71
N ALA A 360 11.29 19.60 24.00
CA ALA A 360 11.17 19.51 22.54
C ALA A 360 12.53 19.63 21.83
N LYS A 361 13.42 20.54 22.28
CA LYS A 361 14.78 20.64 21.74
C LYS A 361 15.60 19.37 21.98
N LYS A 362 15.54 18.80 23.19
CA LYS A 362 16.28 17.57 23.54
C LYS A 362 15.78 16.37 22.74
N ILE A 363 14.47 16.20 22.61
CA ILE A 363 13.85 15.16 21.79
C ILE A 363 14.27 15.34 20.32
N THR A 364 14.25 16.57 19.81
CA THR A 364 14.70 16.88 18.45
C THR A 364 16.16 16.51 18.21
N ALA A 365 17.06 16.91 19.10
CA ALA A 365 18.47 16.57 18.99
C ALA A 365 18.70 15.05 18.99
N HIS A 366 17.99 14.31 19.86
CA HIS A 366 18.13 12.86 19.93
C HIS A 366 17.60 12.17 18.67
N ILE A 367 16.44 12.59 18.14
CA ILE A 367 15.89 12.03 16.89
C ILE A 367 16.80 12.32 15.69
N ILE A 368 17.48 13.48 15.67
CA ILE A 368 18.49 13.78 14.66
C ILE A 368 19.70 12.85 14.80
N GLU A 369 20.21 12.65 16.02
CA GLU A 369 21.34 11.74 16.29
C GLU A 369 21.02 10.29 15.84
N LEU A 370 19.80 9.82 16.10
CA LEU A 370 19.31 8.52 15.64
C LEU A 370 19.25 8.47 14.10
N GLY A 371 18.73 9.53 13.48
CA GLY A 371 18.69 9.65 12.03
C GLY A 371 20.07 9.67 11.36
N ASP A 372 21.08 10.26 12.00
CA ASP A 372 22.46 10.26 11.52
C ASP A 372 23.08 8.86 11.56
N LYS A 373 22.65 8.02 12.50
CA LYS A 373 23.00 6.59 12.58
C LYS A 373 22.21 5.70 11.61
N LYS A 374 21.37 6.30 10.75
CA LYS A 374 20.41 5.62 9.86
C LYS A 374 19.38 4.76 10.61
N GLU A 375 19.11 5.08 11.88
CA GLU A 375 18.02 4.45 12.62
C GLU A 375 16.70 5.15 12.24
N LEU A 376 15.67 4.35 11.94
CA LEU A 376 14.33 4.83 11.64
C LEU A 376 13.54 4.88 12.94
N VAL A 377 13.00 6.05 13.28
CA VAL A 377 12.11 6.22 14.44
C VAL A 377 10.67 6.17 13.95
N SER A 378 9.87 5.23 14.45
CA SER A 378 8.44 5.20 14.17
C SER A 378 7.66 6.13 15.12
N PRO A 379 6.45 6.57 14.73
CA PRO A 379 5.57 7.29 15.64
C PRO A 379 5.25 6.52 16.93
N ASP A 380 5.12 5.19 16.86
CA ASP A 380 4.88 4.34 18.03
C ASP A 380 6.07 4.29 18.99
N GLU A 381 7.28 4.60 18.52
CA GLU A 381 8.51 4.64 19.32
C GLU A 381 8.70 5.99 20.04
N LEU A 382 8.04 7.06 19.58
CA LEU A 382 8.14 8.41 20.17
C LEU A 382 7.82 8.46 21.67
N PRO A 383 6.72 7.87 22.19
CA PRO A 383 6.41 7.92 23.61
C PRO A 383 7.51 7.31 24.48
N TYR A 384 8.19 6.28 23.97
CA TYR A 384 9.29 5.60 24.65
C TYR A 384 10.54 6.48 24.69
N ILE A 385 10.87 7.13 23.57
CA ILE A 385 11.97 8.10 23.48
C ILE A 385 11.72 9.31 24.40
N VAL A 386 10.51 9.86 24.37
CA VAL A 386 10.10 10.99 25.21
C VAL A 386 10.19 10.61 26.69
N SER A 387 9.66 9.44 27.07
CA SER A 387 9.77 8.96 28.46
C SER A 387 11.21 8.75 28.89
N ASP A 388 12.11 8.36 27.98
CA ASP A 388 13.52 8.16 28.31
C ASP A 388 14.22 9.50 28.57
N ILE A 389 13.97 10.50 27.73
CA ILE A 389 14.59 11.84 27.81
C ILE A 389 14.05 12.63 29.01
N LEU A 390 12.74 12.62 29.25
CA LEU A 390 12.13 13.36 30.37
C LEU A 390 12.55 12.80 31.74
N LYS A 391 12.76 11.49 31.86
CA LYS A 391 13.13 10.85 33.14
C LYS A 391 14.63 10.83 33.41
N ASN A 392 15.47 10.92 32.39
CA ASN A 392 16.91 10.71 32.51
C ASN A 392 17.72 11.96 32.13
N GLY A 393 17.35 13.13 32.67
CA GLY A 393 18.16 14.35 32.57
C GLY A 393 19.66 14.02 32.69
N ILE A 394 20.45 14.47 31.70
CA ILE A 394 21.88 14.14 31.54
C ILE A 394 22.68 14.80 32.66
N GLU A 395 22.54 14.31 33.89
CA GLU A 395 23.29 14.77 35.04
C GLU A 395 24.34 13.71 35.41
N ASN A 396 25.61 14.12 35.36
CA ASN A 396 26.82 13.44 35.85
C ASN A 396 26.59 12.00 36.35
N GLN A 397 26.72 11.03 35.44
CA GLN A 397 26.75 9.62 35.76
C GLN A 397 28.07 9.29 36.48
N SER A 398 28.00 8.95 37.76
CA SER A 398 29.13 8.51 38.58
C SER A 398 29.65 7.14 38.15
N ILE A 399 28.81 6.36 37.45
CA ILE A 399 29.13 5.04 36.91
C ILE A 399 28.87 5.02 35.42
N LYS A 400 29.89 4.64 34.64
CA LYS A 400 29.81 4.48 33.19
C LYS A 400 30.21 3.08 32.79
N ILE A 401 29.47 2.49 31.87
CA ILE A 401 29.93 1.29 31.16
C ILE A 401 30.91 1.73 30.07
N LEU A 402 32.14 1.23 30.12
CA LEU A 402 33.16 1.55 29.12
C LEU A 402 33.12 0.55 27.98
N ASN A 403 32.96 -0.73 28.32
CA ASN A 403 32.88 -1.81 27.34
C ASN A 403 32.19 -3.02 27.97
N TYR A 404 31.57 -3.84 27.14
CA TYR A 404 31.15 -5.18 27.51
C TYR A 404 31.24 -6.12 26.29
N SER A 405 31.55 -7.39 26.55
CA SER A 405 31.50 -8.47 25.56
C SER A 405 30.60 -9.56 26.09
N LEU A 406 29.64 -10.00 25.28
CA LEU A 406 28.72 -11.08 25.60
C LEU A 406 28.92 -12.17 24.56
N MET A 407 29.22 -13.38 25.01
CA MET A 407 29.41 -14.54 24.15
C MET A 407 28.32 -15.56 24.45
N LEU A 408 27.55 -15.89 23.42
CA LEU A 408 26.56 -16.96 23.42
C LEU A 408 26.96 -17.95 22.34
N THR A 409 27.00 -19.23 22.68
CA THR A 409 27.22 -20.29 21.71
C THR A 409 26.36 -21.47 22.12
N GLU A 410 25.65 -22.05 21.16
CA GLU A 410 24.77 -23.19 21.40
C GLU A 410 25.56 -24.34 22.06
N GLY A 411 25.00 -24.91 23.13
CA GLY A 411 25.66 -25.95 23.93
C GLY A 411 26.74 -25.48 24.91
N MET A 412 27.06 -24.17 24.96
CA MET A 412 27.96 -23.59 25.95
C MET A 412 27.25 -22.60 26.88
N ARG A 413 27.74 -22.47 28.12
CA ARG A 413 27.21 -21.47 29.06
C ARG A 413 27.56 -20.06 28.57
N PRO A 414 26.58 -19.15 28.48
CA PRO A 414 26.83 -17.74 28.17
C PRO A 414 27.89 -17.12 29.07
N THR A 415 28.77 -16.31 28.50
CA THR A 415 29.80 -15.57 29.25
C THR A 415 29.72 -14.08 28.96
N ALA A 416 30.08 -13.27 29.96
CA ALA A 416 30.19 -11.83 29.83
C ALA A 416 31.51 -11.34 30.41
N THR A 417 32.14 -10.40 29.73
CA THR A 417 33.24 -9.56 30.24
C THR A 417 32.74 -8.12 30.30
N VAL A 418 32.85 -7.48 31.45
CA VAL A 418 32.28 -6.15 31.72
C VAL A 418 33.37 -5.22 32.22
N LYS A 419 33.47 -4.04 31.62
CA LYS A 419 34.40 -2.97 31.99
C LYS A 419 33.62 -1.72 32.41
N LEU A 420 33.73 -1.35 33.68
CA LEU A 420 33.03 -0.19 34.26
C LEU A 420 34.03 0.87 34.70
N SER A 421 33.64 2.14 34.57
CA SER A 421 34.25 3.26 35.29
C SER A 421 33.36 3.64 36.45
N ILE A 422 33.88 3.59 37.68
CA ILE A 422 33.17 3.98 38.91
C ILE A 422 34.01 5.06 39.58
N GLY A 423 33.48 6.28 39.70
CA GLY A 423 34.21 7.41 40.29
C GLY A 423 35.53 7.75 39.56
N GLY A 424 35.60 7.48 38.24
CA GLY A 424 36.79 7.71 37.43
C GLY A 424 37.81 6.57 37.42
N GLN A 425 37.70 5.57 38.31
CA GLN A 425 38.54 4.37 38.28
C GLN A 425 37.92 3.27 37.42
N VAL A 426 38.77 2.47 36.76
CA VAL A 426 38.34 1.45 35.80
C VAL A 426 38.47 0.06 36.40
N TYR A 427 37.40 -0.73 36.29
CA TYR A 427 37.32 -2.10 36.78
C TYR A 427 36.87 -3.03 35.66
N GLU A 428 37.38 -4.27 35.67
CA GLU A 428 37.08 -5.28 34.66
C GLU A 428 36.90 -6.65 35.32
N GLN A 429 35.82 -7.36 34.95
CA GLN A 429 35.53 -8.70 35.44
C GLN A 429 34.80 -9.52 34.38
N SER A 430 34.91 -10.85 34.51
CA SER A 430 34.18 -11.79 33.66
C SER A 430 33.41 -12.83 34.49
N ALA A 431 32.30 -13.31 33.95
CA ALA A 431 31.51 -14.37 34.57
C ALA A 431 30.71 -15.18 33.53
N ALA A 432 30.44 -16.43 33.88
CA ALA A 432 29.46 -17.27 33.19
C ALA A 432 28.08 -17.18 33.86
N GLY A 433 27.02 -17.33 33.08
CA GLY A 433 25.63 -17.31 33.55
C GLY A 433 24.74 -18.23 32.75
N GLU A 434 23.48 -18.37 33.19
CA GLU A 434 22.44 -19.17 32.51
C GLU A 434 21.82 -18.43 31.31
N GLY A 435 22.14 -17.15 31.15
CA GLY A 435 21.72 -16.28 30.06
C GLY A 435 22.68 -15.10 29.95
N GLN A 436 22.67 -14.39 28.81
CA GLN A 436 23.61 -13.28 28.57
C GLN A 436 23.49 -12.17 29.63
N TYR A 437 22.27 -11.76 29.97
CA TYR A 437 22.01 -10.76 31.01
C TYR A 437 22.45 -11.24 32.41
N HIS A 438 22.26 -12.53 32.71
CA HIS A 438 22.71 -13.12 33.98
C HIS A 438 24.24 -13.17 34.07
N ALA A 439 24.93 -13.52 32.99
CA ALA A 439 26.39 -13.49 32.92
C ALA A 439 26.91 -12.06 33.12
N PHE A 440 26.30 -11.07 32.44
CA PHE A 440 26.60 -9.65 32.61
C PHE A 440 26.42 -9.21 34.07
N SER A 441 25.27 -9.51 34.67
CA SER A 441 24.95 -9.13 36.05
C SER A 441 25.93 -9.74 37.05
N LYS A 442 26.33 -11.00 36.85
CA LYS A 442 27.36 -11.65 37.69
C LYS A 442 28.73 -10.99 37.56
N ALA A 443 29.17 -10.66 36.35
CA ALA A 443 30.45 -9.98 36.12
C ALA A 443 30.44 -8.59 36.78
N MET A 444 29.35 -7.84 36.61
CA MET A 444 29.15 -6.54 37.26
C MET A 444 29.12 -6.65 38.79
N TYR A 445 28.40 -7.62 39.35
CA TYR A 445 28.36 -7.83 40.80
C TYR A 445 29.69 -8.29 41.39
N LYS A 446 30.55 -8.97 40.62
CA LYS A 446 31.94 -9.22 41.07
C LYS A 446 32.72 -7.92 41.25
N ILE A 447 32.56 -6.97 40.33
CA ILE A 447 33.17 -5.63 40.47
C ILE A 447 32.64 -4.97 41.75
N TYR A 448 31.32 -4.93 41.94
CA TYR A 448 30.71 -4.31 43.13
C TYR A 448 31.17 -4.93 44.44
N LYS A 449 31.18 -6.26 44.54
CA LYS A 449 31.66 -6.99 45.72
C LYS A 449 33.14 -6.72 46.00
N SER A 450 33.97 -6.57 44.96
CA SER A 450 35.39 -6.21 45.14
C SER A 450 35.61 -4.81 45.72
N LEU A 451 34.59 -3.96 45.64
CA LEU A 451 34.56 -2.60 46.18
C LEU A 451 33.75 -2.50 47.49
N ASP A 452 33.37 -3.63 48.06
CA ASP A 452 32.49 -3.72 49.25
C ASP A 452 31.17 -2.94 49.08
N LYS A 453 30.68 -2.85 47.84
CA LYS A 453 29.42 -2.18 47.52
C LYS A 453 28.25 -3.17 47.56
N PRO A 454 27.10 -2.77 48.13
CA PRO A 454 25.91 -3.62 48.19
C PRO A 454 25.34 -3.87 46.79
N THR A 455 24.78 -5.05 46.59
CA THR A 455 24.17 -5.46 45.31
C THR A 455 22.64 -5.51 45.45
N PRO A 456 21.89 -4.80 44.60
CA PRO A 456 20.43 -4.84 44.62
C PRO A 456 19.87 -6.19 44.17
N GLU A 457 18.70 -6.51 44.72
CA GLU A 457 17.92 -7.68 44.35
C GLU A 457 17.05 -7.34 43.13
N LEU A 458 17.05 -8.19 42.11
CA LEU A 458 16.15 -8.09 40.95
C LEU A 458 14.85 -8.81 41.32
N LEU A 459 13.74 -8.08 41.33
CA LEU A 459 12.41 -8.63 41.65
C LEU A 459 11.60 -9.02 40.41
N ASP A 460 11.70 -8.23 39.33
CA ASP A 460 10.90 -8.45 38.12
C ASP A 460 11.65 -7.89 36.89
N TYR A 461 11.42 -8.50 35.72
CA TYR A 461 12.09 -8.19 34.47
C TYR A 461 11.10 -8.33 33.31
N VAL A 462 10.75 -7.20 32.70
CA VAL A 462 9.76 -7.14 31.62
C VAL A 462 10.41 -6.57 30.37
N VAL A 463 10.19 -7.25 29.25
CA VAL A 463 10.62 -6.80 27.92
C VAL A 463 9.37 -6.44 27.13
N VAL A 464 9.30 -5.20 26.64
CA VAL A 464 8.19 -4.69 25.85
C VAL A 464 8.72 -4.26 24.49
N ILE A 465 8.10 -4.76 23.43
CA ILE A 465 8.35 -4.32 22.06
C ILE A 465 7.19 -3.39 21.67
N PRO A 466 7.45 -2.15 21.20
CA PRO A 466 6.42 -1.27 20.69
C PRO A 466 5.60 -1.94 19.58
N PRO A 467 4.31 -1.60 19.43
CA PRO A 467 3.48 -2.07 18.32
C PRO A 467 4.14 -1.76 16.95
N GLY A 468 3.94 -2.63 15.97
CA GLY A 468 4.46 -2.44 14.60
C GLY A 468 5.42 -3.52 14.09
N GLY A 469 5.90 -4.43 14.95
CA GLY A 469 6.38 -5.77 14.57
C GLY A 469 7.55 -5.87 13.58
N LYS A 470 8.58 -5.02 13.69
CA LYS A 470 9.80 -5.10 12.86
C LYS A 470 10.93 -5.84 13.58
N THR A 471 11.77 -6.56 12.83
CA THR A 471 12.90 -7.35 13.40
C THR A 471 14.00 -6.49 14.02
N ASN A 472 13.99 -5.19 13.76
CA ASN A 472 14.91 -4.19 14.31
C ASN A 472 14.17 -3.10 15.12
N ALA A 473 12.94 -3.37 15.57
CA ALA A 473 12.19 -2.44 16.42
C ALA A 473 12.89 -2.21 17.76
N TYR A 474 12.67 -1.04 18.38
CA TYR A 474 13.16 -0.83 19.74
C TYR A 474 12.57 -1.84 20.72
N VAL A 475 13.32 -2.11 21.77
CA VAL A 475 12.94 -2.93 22.89
C VAL A 475 13.08 -2.09 24.16
N GLN A 476 11.99 -1.96 24.92
CA GLN A 476 12.03 -1.38 26.25
C GLN A 476 12.15 -2.50 27.28
N THR A 477 13.25 -2.50 28.02
CA THR A 477 13.43 -3.39 29.18
C THR A 477 13.13 -2.61 30.45
N ILE A 478 12.18 -3.10 31.24
CA ILE A 478 11.80 -2.57 32.55
C ILE A 478 12.25 -3.56 33.61
N ILE A 479 13.08 -3.12 34.55
CA ILE A 479 13.58 -3.97 35.63
C ILE A 479 13.14 -3.39 36.97
N THR A 480 12.53 -4.22 37.81
CA THR A 480 12.14 -3.88 39.17
C THR A 480 13.20 -4.37 40.14
N TRP A 481 13.68 -3.47 40.99
CA TRP A 481 14.77 -3.69 41.92
C TRP A 481 14.30 -3.50 43.36
N LYS A 482 14.93 -4.22 44.29
CA LYS A 482 14.84 -3.98 45.73
C LYS A 482 16.22 -3.68 46.27
N PHE A 483 16.32 -2.56 46.97
CA PHE A 483 17.57 -2.11 47.59
C PHE A 483 17.26 -1.30 48.84
N ASP A 484 17.91 -1.63 49.96
CA ASP A 484 17.75 -0.95 51.25
C ASP A 484 16.27 -0.74 51.66
N GLY A 485 15.48 -1.82 51.56
CA GLY A 485 14.04 -1.81 51.87
C GLY A 485 13.14 -1.09 50.86
N LYS A 486 13.70 -0.40 49.85
CA LYS A 486 12.95 0.31 48.82
C LYS A 486 12.81 -0.52 47.55
N VAL A 487 11.65 -0.40 46.90
CA VAL A 487 11.37 -1.01 45.60
C VAL A 487 11.22 0.08 44.55
N PHE A 488 11.93 -0.05 43.44
CA PHE A 488 11.95 0.94 42.35
C PHE A 488 12.14 0.26 41.00
N LYS A 489 11.83 0.98 39.92
CA LYS A 489 11.95 0.47 38.54
C LYS A 489 12.93 1.30 37.74
N THR A 490 13.72 0.65 36.90
CA THR A 490 14.51 1.32 35.86
C THR A 490 14.10 0.83 34.48
N ARG A 491 14.33 1.67 33.47
CA ARG A 491 13.96 1.40 32.08
C ARG A 491 15.13 1.65 31.16
N GLY A 492 15.34 0.80 30.18
CA GLY A 492 16.32 1.00 29.11
C GLY A 492 15.66 0.77 27.76
N LEU A 493 16.13 1.50 26.76
CA LEU A 493 15.65 1.43 25.38
C LEU A 493 16.84 1.16 24.46
N ASP A 494 16.74 0.12 23.65
CA ASP A 494 17.73 -0.26 22.63
C ASP A 494 17.08 -1.20 21.61
N VAL A 495 17.65 -1.32 20.41
CA VAL A 495 17.20 -2.32 19.42
C VAL A 495 17.58 -3.74 19.83
N ASP A 496 18.63 -3.90 20.66
CA ASP A 496 19.00 -5.17 21.27
C ASP A 496 18.42 -5.30 22.69
N GLN A 497 17.66 -6.36 22.93
CA GLN A 497 17.00 -6.63 24.21
C GLN A 497 17.98 -6.68 25.40
N THR A 498 19.20 -7.19 25.19
CA THR A 498 20.21 -7.32 26.25
C THR A 498 20.89 -5.98 26.49
N ALA A 499 21.16 -5.21 25.45
CA ALA A 499 21.67 -3.84 25.57
C ALA A 499 20.65 -2.92 26.28
N ALA A 500 19.36 -3.03 25.96
CA ALA A 500 18.28 -2.33 26.66
C ALA A 500 18.28 -2.67 28.16
N ALA A 501 18.46 -3.96 28.50
CA ALA A 501 18.59 -4.40 29.87
C ALA A 501 19.82 -3.82 30.57
N ILE A 502 20.99 -3.85 29.92
CA ILE A 502 22.23 -3.27 30.44
C ILE A 502 22.03 -1.78 30.74
N LYS A 503 21.43 -1.02 29.82
CA LYS A 503 21.11 0.41 30.04
C LYS A 503 20.20 0.60 31.26
N ALA A 504 19.17 -0.23 31.44
CA ALA A 504 18.30 -0.19 32.62
C ALA A 504 19.08 -0.47 33.92
N THR A 505 20.01 -1.43 33.90
CA THR A 505 20.89 -1.75 35.04
C THR A 505 21.84 -0.61 35.35
N MET A 506 22.47 0.00 34.34
CA MET A 506 23.38 1.14 34.54
C MET A 506 22.67 2.34 35.17
N LYS A 507 21.41 2.59 34.82
CA LYS A 507 20.58 3.62 35.47
C LYS A 507 20.35 3.28 36.94
N MET A 508 20.05 2.03 37.25
CA MET A 508 19.87 1.58 38.63
C MET A 508 21.15 1.81 39.45
N LEU A 509 22.31 1.46 38.92
CA LEU A 509 23.58 1.64 39.63
C LEU A 509 23.84 3.13 39.93
N ASN A 510 23.58 4.01 38.96
CA ASN A 510 23.72 5.46 39.15
C ASN A 510 22.68 6.03 40.15
N MET A 511 21.47 5.47 40.23
CA MET A 511 20.47 5.87 41.23
C MET A 511 20.92 5.51 42.65
N ILE A 512 21.48 4.31 42.82
CA ILE A 512 22.03 3.85 44.10
C ILE A 512 23.19 4.74 44.54
N GLU A 513 24.16 5.02 43.67
CA GLU A 513 25.31 5.87 44.02
C GLU A 513 24.92 7.31 44.36
N LYS A 514 23.88 7.85 43.74
CA LYS A 514 23.38 9.21 44.04
C LYS A 514 22.53 9.26 45.32
N GLY A 515 22.18 8.11 45.91
CA GLY A 515 21.21 8.03 47.01
C GLY A 515 19.79 8.44 46.63
N ASN A 516 19.51 8.63 45.34
CA ASN A 516 18.24 9.15 44.84
C ASN A 516 17.35 8.00 44.34
N ILE A 517 16.96 7.12 45.27
CA ILE A 517 16.07 5.99 45.00
C ILE A 517 14.62 6.44 45.24
N PRO A 518 13.79 6.57 44.18
CA PRO A 518 12.39 6.92 44.32
C PRO A 518 11.65 5.80 45.06
N VAL A 519 10.84 6.16 46.06
CA VAL A 519 10.01 5.19 46.81
C VAL A 519 8.74 4.93 46.01
N ILE A 520 8.56 3.69 45.53
CA ILE A 520 7.29 3.24 44.96
C ILE A 520 6.55 2.42 46.03
N ASN A 521 5.33 2.84 46.37
CA ASN A 521 4.47 2.06 47.27
C ASN A 521 4.01 0.79 46.55
N TYR A 522 4.28 -0.37 47.17
CA TYR A 522 4.14 -1.72 46.60
C TYR A 522 2.69 -2.14 46.27
N MET A 523 1.68 -1.31 46.61
CA MET A 523 0.24 -1.65 46.47
C MET A 523 -0.43 -1.19 45.16
N GLN A 524 0.32 -0.74 44.15
CA GLN A 524 -0.24 -0.47 42.81
C GLN A 524 0.62 -1.13 41.73
N LEU A 525 0.37 -2.42 41.53
CA LEU A 525 0.64 -3.13 40.29
C LEU A 525 -0.70 -3.71 39.81
N PRO A 526 -1.01 -3.70 38.50
CA PRO A 526 -2.04 -4.57 37.95
C PRO A 526 -1.66 -6.05 38.11
#